data_AF-A0A9W5RYI7-F1
#
_entry.id   AF-A0A9W5RYI7-F1
#
_cell.length_a   1.000
_cell.length_b   1.000
_cell.length_c   1.000
_cell.angle_alpha   90.00
_cell.angle_beta   90.00
_cell.angle_gamma   90.00
#
_symmetry.space_group_name_H-M   'P 1'
#
loop_
_entity.id
_entity.type
_entity.pdbx_description
1 polymer ?
#
loop_
_entity_poly.entity_id
_entity_poly.type
_entity_poly.pdbx_seq_one_letter_code
_entity_poly.pdbx_strand_id
1 'polypeptide(L)'
;DCPVICMDEEPYQLLDEARQPIPMKLAKPRREDSEYVRNGTCSIFIFTEPLMGWRHVAVREQRTRIDWAEQVKEWLEVHYPAVPKIKLVMDNLNTHSVASLYQAFDPETARRLAKRLEIHYTPKHGS
;
A
#
# COMPACT_ATOMS: atom_id res chain seq x y z
N ASP A 1 -12.31 -20.99 1.16
CA ASP A 1 -12.82 -19.71 1.68
C ASP A 1 -12.44 -18.54 0.80
N CYS A 2 -13.16 -17.42 0.92
CA CYS A 2 -12.89 -16.17 0.22
C CYS A 2 -11.96 -15.31 1.11
N PRO A 3 -10.69 -15.07 0.72
CA PRO A 3 -9.73 -14.29 1.50
C PRO A 3 -10.25 -12.89 1.82
N VAL A 4 -9.99 -12.44 3.04
CA VAL A 4 -10.25 -11.06 3.47
C VAL A 4 -8.93 -10.33 3.50
N ILE A 5 -8.79 -9.34 2.63
CA ILE A 5 -7.59 -8.53 2.48
C ILE A 5 -7.92 -7.12 2.93
N CYS A 6 -7.20 -6.61 3.92
CA CYS A 6 -7.28 -5.19 4.31
C CYS A 6 -6.11 -4.45 3.67
N MET A 7 -6.39 -3.29 3.07
CA MET A 7 -5.40 -2.44 2.43
C MET A 7 -5.48 -1.03 2.99
N ASP A 8 -4.31 -0.44 3.22
CA ASP A 8 -4.13 0.96 3.59
C ASP A 8 -2.81 1.48 2.99
N GLU A 9 -2.61 2.79 3.03
CA GLU A 9 -1.37 3.39 2.57
C GLU A 9 -1.02 4.71 3.25
N GLU A 10 0.28 4.94 3.41
CA GLU A 10 0.81 6.12 4.08
C GLU A 10 1.88 6.81 3.21
N PRO A 11 1.83 8.15 3.07
CA PRO A 11 2.95 8.90 2.52
C PRO A 11 4.13 8.91 3.49
N TYR A 12 5.32 8.55 3.02
CA TYR A 12 6.53 8.48 3.82
C TYR A 12 7.58 9.50 3.34
N GLN A 13 8.19 10.22 4.28
CA GLN A 13 9.25 11.17 3.97
C GLN A 13 10.61 10.48 3.93
N LEU A 14 11.36 10.70 2.86
CA LEU A 14 12.72 10.20 2.73
C LEU A 14 13.67 11.25 3.30
N LEU A 15 14.27 10.94 4.45
CA LEU A 15 15.13 11.87 5.19
C LEU A 15 16.57 11.35 5.21
N ASP A 16 17.52 12.26 4.98
CA ASP A 16 18.95 12.03 5.18
C ASP A 16 19.46 12.81 6.38
N GLU A 17 20.59 12.38 6.90
CA GLU A 17 21.29 13.05 7.99
C GLU A 17 22.07 14.25 7.43
N ALA A 18 21.80 15.47 7.90
CA ALA A 18 22.57 16.65 7.47
C ALA A 18 24.04 16.59 7.92
N ARG A 19 24.31 15.78 8.95
CA ARG A 19 25.64 15.58 9.55
C ARG A 19 25.81 14.12 9.94
N GLN A 20 27.03 13.59 9.79
CA GLN A 20 27.33 12.23 10.23
C GLN A 20 27.06 12.05 11.73
N PRO A 21 26.29 11.02 12.13
CA PRO A 21 26.02 10.71 13.52
C PRO A 21 27.29 10.39 14.29
N ILE A 22 27.30 10.77 15.55
CA ILE A 22 28.37 10.37 16.45
C ILE A 22 28.06 8.94 16.93
N PRO A 23 28.95 7.96 16.67
CA PRO A 23 28.70 6.58 17.03
C PRO A 23 28.62 6.40 18.55
N MET A 24 27.90 5.36 18.97
CA MET A 24 27.78 4.96 20.36
C MET A 24 29.16 4.63 20.96
N LYS A 25 29.37 5.00 22.23
CA LYS A 25 30.53 4.59 23.04
C LYS A 25 30.04 4.09 24.39
N LEU A 26 30.92 3.44 25.16
CA LEU A 26 30.60 3.06 26.53
C LEU A 26 30.10 4.27 27.33
N ALA A 27 28.92 4.13 27.95
CA ALA A 27 28.19 5.19 28.65
C ALA A 27 27.82 6.44 27.82
N LYS A 28 27.86 6.37 26.48
CA LYS A 28 27.42 7.46 25.59
C LYS A 28 26.57 6.92 24.44
N PRO A 29 25.26 7.22 24.38
CA PRO A 29 24.41 6.75 23.30
C PRO A 29 24.85 7.34 21.94
N ARG A 30 24.38 6.72 20.85
CA ARG A 30 24.45 7.32 19.51
C ARG A 30 23.79 8.70 19.57
N ARG A 31 24.40 9.69 18.91
CA ARG A 31 23.84 11.04 18.79
C ARG A 31 23.66 11.36 17.32
N GLU A 32 22.43 11.67 16.96
CA GLU A 32 22.02 12.16 15.65
C GLU A 32 21.70 13.64 15.78
N ASP A 33 22.00 14.42 14.75
CA ASP A 33 21.60 15.83 14.71
C ASP A 33 20.10 15.93 14.39
N SER A 34 19.44 16.96 14.90
CA SER A 34 18.03 17.22 14.58
C SER A 34 17.84 17.78 13.18
N GLU A 35 18.89 18.36 12.57
CA GLU A 35 18.87 18.86 11.20
C GLU A 35 18.94 17.69 10.20
N TYR A 36 18.03 17.67 9.23
CA TYR A 36 17.91 16.62 8.23
C TYR A 36 17.72 17.20 6.83
N VAL A 37 18.10 16.43 5.82
CA VAL A 37 17.88 16.76 4.41
C VAL A 37 16.64 16.03 3.91
N ARG A 38 15.70 16.74 3.28
CA ARG A 38 14.54 16.11 2.62
C ARG A 38 14.92 15.63 1.23
N ASN A 39 14.81 14.32 1.02
CA ASN A 39 15.03 13.63 -0.24
C ASN A 39 13.72 13.26 -0.95
N GLY A 40 12.66 14.03 -0.70
CA GLY A 40 11.34 13.80 -1.26
C GLY A 40 10.46 12.87 -0.42
N THR A 41 9.48 12.26 -1.08
CA THR A 41 8.47 11.42 -0.45
C THR A 41 8.17 10.21 -1.32
N CYS A 42 7.73 9.11 -0.71
CA CYS A 42 7.15 7.96 -1.40
C CYS A 42 5.80 7.61 -0.76
N SER A 43 5.07 6.66 -1.36
CA SER A 43 3.87 6.05 -0.78
C SER A 43 4.17 4.61 -0.42
N ILE A 44 3.82 4.22 0.81
CA ILE A 44 3.92 2.85 1.29
C ILE A 44 2.51 2.27 1.30
N PHE A 45 2.25 1.30 0.42
CA PHE A 45 1.03 0.50 0.47
C PHE A 45 1.26 -0.71 1.38
N ILE A 46 0.33 -0.97 2.28
CA ILE A 46 0.30 -2.17 3.10
C ILE A 46 -0.96 -2.96 2.84
N PHE A 47 -0.79 -4.27 2.74
CA PHE A 47 -1.88 -5.21 2.58
C PHE A 47 -1.73 -6.31 3.62
N THR A 48 -2.84 -6.71 4.23
CA THR A 48 -2.87 -7.72 5.29
C THR A 48 -3.96 -8.74 5.01
N GLU A 49 -3.64 -10.01 5.21
CA GLU A 49 -4.63 -11.09 5.34
C GLU A 49 -4.68 -11.49 6.82
N PRO A 50 -5.54 -10.87 7.64
CA PRO A 50 -5.49 -11.02 9.09
C PRO A 50 -5.72 -12.46 9.55
N LEU A 51 -6.57 -13.22 8.84
CA LEU A 51 -6.88 -14.61 9.19
C LEU A 51 -5.71 -15.57 8.93
N MET A 52 -4.78 -15.20 8.05
CA MET A 52 -3.59 -15.99 7.73
C MET A 52 -2.33 -15.44 8.42
N GLY A 53 -2.44 -14.33 9.16
CA GLY A 53 -1.30 -13.69 9.83
C GLY A 53 -0.23 -13.15 8.86
N TRP A 54 -0.63 -12.86 7.62
CA TRP A 54 0.28 -12.46 6.55
C TRP A 54 0.13 -10.98 6.19
N ARG A 55 1.23 -10.34 5.79
CA ARG A 55 1.24 -8.98 5.24
C ARG A 55 2.24 -8.83 4.11
N HIS A 56 1.97 -7.88 3.23
CA HIS A 56 2.86 -7.43 2.18
C HIS A 56 2.97 -5.91 2.22
N VAL A 57 4.13 -5.40 1.84
CA VAL A 57 4.39 -3.96 1.76
C VAL A 57 5.00 -3.67 0.40
N ALA A 58 4.45 -2.66 -0.28
CA ALA A 58 4.96 -2.18 -1.55
C ALA A 58 5.23 -0.68 -1.46
N VAL A 59 6.42 -0.27 -1.89
CA VAL A 59 6.80 1.14 -1.99
C VAL A 59 6.60 1.62 -3.42
N ARG A 60 5.99 2.78 -3.57
CA ARG A 60 5.76 3.48 -4.84
C ARG A 60 6.21 4.92 -4.72
N GLU A 61 6.63 5.53 -5.82
CA GLU A 61 6.98 6.96 -5.81
C GLU A 61 5.74 7.84 -5.54
N GLN A 62 4.57 7.40 -5.99
CA GLN A 62 3.30 8.13 -5.88
C GLN A 62 2.15 7.23 -5.42
N ARG A 63 1.02 7.87 -5.12
CA ARG A 63 -0.27 7.23 -4.81
C ARG A 63 -1.33 7.65 -5.81
N THR A 64 -1.23 7.16 -7.03
CA THR A 64 -2.21 7.43 -8.09
C THR A 64 -3.24 6.30 -8.23
N ARG A 65 -4.27 6.54 -9.05
CA ARG A 65 -5.22 5.49 -9.46
C ARG A 65 -4.53 4.31 -10.16
N ILE A 66 -3.48 4.60 -10.92
CA ILE A 66 -2.73 3.60 -11.65
C ILE A 66 -1.89 2.77 -10.67
N ASP A 67 -1.21 3.41 -9.72
CA ASP A 67 -0.44 2.72 -8.68
C ASP A 67 -1.34 1.76 -7.90
N TRP A 68 -2.52 2.23 -7.47
CA TRP A 68 -3.50 1.39 -6.77
C TRP A 68 -3.96 0.20 -7.63
N ALA A 69 -4.26 0.43 -8.91
CA ALA A 69 -4.73 -0.61 -9.82
C ALA A 69 -3.68 -1.68 -10.09
N GLU A 70 -2.40 -1.29 -10.23
CA GLU A 70 -1.26 -2.19 -10.33
C GLU A 70 -1.13 -3.05 -9.06
N GLN A 71 -1.27 -2.46 -7.86
CA GLN A 71 -1.27 -3.24 -6.62
C GLN A 71 -2.41 -4.26 -6.60
N VAL A 72 -3.64 -3.84 -6.92
CA VAL A 72 -4.80 -4.75 -6.96
C VAL A 72 -4.58 -5.90 -7.95
N LYS A 73 -3.99 -5.62 -9.12
CA LYS A 73 -3.66 -6.64 -10.11
C LYS A 73 -2.65 -7.64 -9.56
N GLU A 74 -1.57 -7.18 -8.93
CA GLU A 74 -0.56 -8.05 -8.29
C GLU A 74 -1.22 -8.97 -7.25
N TRP A 75 -2.10 -8.45 -6.41
CA TRP A 75 -2.85 -9.24 -5.42
C TRP A 75 -3.70 -10.34 -6.06
N LEU A 76 -4.41 -10.01 -7.13
CA LEU A 76 -5.29 -10.95 -7.79
C LEU A 76 -4.51 -12.00 -8.62
N GLU A 77 -3.42 -11.62 -9.27
CA GLU A 77 -2.74 -12.45 -10.25
C GLU A 77 -1.51 -13.17 -9.70
N VAL A 78 -0.83 -12.61 -8.70
CA VAL A 78 0.39 -13.17 -8.11
C VAL A 78 0.10 -13.82 -6.77
N HIS A 79 -0.59 -13.11 -5.86
CA HIS A 79 -0.83 -13.61 -4.51
C HIS A 79 -2.00 -14.61 -4.44
N TYR A 80 -3.08 -14.37 -5.20
CA TYR A 80 -4.23 -15.28 -5.23
C TYR A 80 -4.69 -15.69 -6.64
N PRO A 81 -3.81 -16.21 -7.51
CA PRO A 81 -4.17 -16.57 -8.89
C PRO A 81 -5.34 -17.57 -8.98
N ALA A 82 -5.39 -18.52 -8.04
CA ALA A 82 -6.39 -19.60 -8.03
C ALA A 82 -7.70 -19.21 -7.33
N VAL A 83 -7.79 -18.03 -6.72
CA VAL A 83 -8.97 -17.62 -5.96
C VAL A 83 -9.91 -16.83 -6.88
N PRO A 84 -11.18 -17.27 -7.03
CA PRO A 84 -12.12 -16.61 -7.94
C PRO A 84 -12.52 -15.22 -7.46
N LYS A 85 -12.48 -14.97 -6.14
CA LYS A 85 -12.85 -13.68 -5.55
C LYS A 85 -12.16 -13.43 -4.22
N ILE A 86 -11.80 -12.17 -3.94
CA ILE A 86 -11.33 -11.72 -2.63
C ILE A 86 -12.27 -10.64 -2.08
N LYS A 87 -12.35 -10.53 -0.75
CA LYS A 87 -12.95 -9.39 -0.05
C LYS A 87 -11.86 -8.38 0.21
N LEU A 88 -11.94 -7.22 -0.43
CA LEU A 88 -10.99 -6.13 -0.26
C LEU A 88 -11.60 -5.05 0.64
N VAL A 89 -11.05 -4.91 1.85
CA VAL A 89 -11.41 -3.87 2.82
C VAL A 89 -10.42 -2.72 2.69
N MET A 90 -10.91 -1.51 2.49
CA MET A 90 -10.08 -0.30 2.37
C MET A 90 -10.88 0.95 2.74
N ASP A 91 -10.20 2.08 2.90
CA ASP A 91 -10.88 3.37 3.07
C ASP A 91 -11.61 3.83 1.79
N ASN A 92 -12.35 4.93 1.87
CA ASN A 92 -13.12 5.48 0.75
C ASN A 92 -12.37 6.64 0.06
N LEU A 93 -11.09 6.42 -0.27
CA LEU A 93 -10.29 7.38 -1.03
C LEU A 93 -10.72 7.41 -2.51
N ASN A 94 -10.54 8.57 -3.17
CA ASN A 94 -10.94 8.77 -4.58
C ASN A 94 -10.20 7.87 -5.60
N THR A 95 -9.13 7.20 -5.16
CA THR A 95 -8.36 6.21 -5.91
C THR A 95 -8.89 4.79 -5.73
N HIS A 96 -9.66 4.52 -4.68
CA HIS A 96 -10.08 3.18 -4.27
C HIS A 96 -11.40 2.82 -4.91
N SER A 97 -11.38 2.61 -6.23
CA SER A 97 -12.60 2.29 -6.97
C SER A 97 -12.31 1.43 -8.20
N VAL A 98 -13.34 0.69 -8.64
CA VAL A 98 -13.28 -0.05 -9.90
C VAL A 98 -12.94 0.85 -11.09
N ALA A 99 -13.31 2.13 -11.07
CA ALA A 99 -12.96 3.08 -12.13
C ALA A 99 -11.44 3.22 -12.31
N SER A 100 -10.67 3.09 -11.23
CA SER A 100 -9.20 3.10 -11.30
C SER A 100 -8.64 1.92 -12.10
N LEU A 101 -9.30 0.76 -12.06
CA LEU A 101 -8.93 -0.40 -12.90
C LEU A 101 -9.14 -0.09 -14.39
N TYR A 102 -10.26 0.56 -14.74
CA TYR A 102 -10.54 0.98 -16.12
C TYR A 102 -9.68 2.14 -16.60
N GLN A 103 -9.12 2.92 -15.68
CA GLN A 103 -8.14 3.93 -16.02
C GLN A 103 -6.76 3.32 -16.31
N ALA A 104 -6.38 2.26 -15.59
CA ALA A 104 -5.05 1.64 -15.71
C ALA A 104 -4.97 0.58 -16.82
N PHE A 105 -6.05 -0.16 -17.07
CA PHE A 105 -6.04 -1.33 -17.94
C PHE A 105 -7.09 -1.23 -19.06
N ASP A 106 -6.91 -2.06 -20.10
CA ASP A 106 -7.93 -2.23 -21.12
C ASP A 106 -9.26 -2.75 -20.52
N PRO A 107 -10.42 -2.52 -21.17
CA PRO A 107 -11.72 -2.88 -20.62
C PRO A 107 -11.90 -4.35 -20.28
N GLU A 108 -11.26 -5.26 -21.02
CA GLU A 108 -11.35 -6.70 -20.77
C GLU A 108 -10.60 -7.07 -19.48
N THR A 109 -9.35 -6.61 -19.36
CA THR A 109 -8.54 -6.79 -18.14
C THR A 109 -9.20 -6.14 -16.93
N ALA A 110 -9.62 -4.88 -17.03
CA ALA A 110 -10.25 -4.16 -15.94
C ALA A 110 -11.52 -4.87 -15.45
N ARG A 111 -12.36 -5.34 -16.38
CA ARG A 111 -13.58 -6.08 -16.04
C ARG A 111 -13.28 -7.44 -15.41
N ARG A 112 -12.27 -8.16 -15.89
CA ARG A 112 -11.84 -9.43 -15.32
C ARG A 112 -11.35 -9.26 -13.89
N LEU A 113 -10.52 -8.25 -13.62
CA LEU A 113 -10.04 -7.94 -12.28
C LEU A 113 -11.20 -7.50 -11.36
N ALA A 114 -12.05 -6.58 -11.81
CA ALA A 114 -13.19 -6.07 -11.03
C ALA A 114 -14.15 -7.18 -10.60
N LYS A 115 -14.40 -8.18 -11.44
CA LYS A 115 -15.25 -9.34 -11.09
C LYS A 115 -14.71 -10.17 -9.93
N ARG A 116 -13.40 -10.14 -9.70
CA ARG A 116 -12.72 -10.86 -8.62
C ARG A 116 -12.67 -10.08 -7.31
N LEU A 117 -13.26 -8.88 -7.26
CA LEU A 117 -13.28 -8.05 -6.06
C LEU A 117 -14.69 -8.00 -5.46
N GLU A 118 -14.75 -8.18 -4.15
CA GLU A 118 -15.86 -7.76 -3.30
C GLU A 118 -15.33 -6.63 -2.40
N ILE A 119 -15.66 -5.38 -2.73
CA ILE A 119 -15.11 -4.21 -2.05
C ILE A 119 -15.97 -3.84 -0.83
N HIS A 120 -15.31 -3.68 0.31
CA HIS A 120 -15.89 -3.20 1.57
C HIS A 120 -15.19 -1.91 1.98
N TYR A 121 -15.90 -0.79 2.00
CA TYR A 121 -15.34 0.46 2.47
C TYR A 121 -15.45 0.58 3.99
N THR A 122 -14.39 1.07 4.64
CA THR A 122 -14.49 1.45 6.05
C THR A 122 -15.45 2.64 6.22
N PRO A 123 -16.13 2.77 7.38
CA PRO A 123 -16.96 3.94 7.66
C PRO A 123 -16.17 5.24 7.52
N LYS A 124 -16.86 6.34 7.20
CA LYS A 124 -16.23 7.66 7.21
C LYS A 124 -15.65 7.95 8.60
N HIS A 125 -14.39 8.36 8.66
CA HIS A 125 -13.62 8.55 9.91
C HIS A 125 -13.45 7.28 10.77
N GLY A 126 -13.54 6.09 10.15
CA GLY A 126 -13.31 4.81 10.81
C GLY A 126 -11.88 4.26 10.69
N SER A 127 -10.96 5.03 10.11
CA SER A 127 -9.52 4.79 10.10
C SER A 127 -8.86 5.29 11.37
#